data_AF-A0A6B2UZS6-F1
#
_entry.id   AF-A0A6B2UZS6-F1
#
_cell.length_a   1.000
_cell.length_b   1.000
_cell.length_c   1.000
_cell.angle_alpha   90.00
_cell.angle_beta   90.00
_cell.angle_gamma   90.00
#
_symmetry.space_group_name_H-M   'P 1'
#
loop_
_entity.id
_entity.type
_entity.pdbx_description
1 polymer ?
#
loop_
_entity_poly.entity_id
_entity_poly.type
_entity_poly.pdbx_seq_one_letter_code
_entity_poly.pdbx_strand_id
1 'polypeptide(L)'
;MSLPHAILTALLEKPSSGLELTRRFDKSIGYFWSATHQQIYRELGRLEADGLIRALPAEQPARGQKKSYEVLPAGRAELARWTAASQEPKPLRDVLLLRLRAAAVVGTGGLGPELARHLELHERQLATYREIEERDFPPGKDSSADRLRHLVLRAGIDLETFWTQWLQHALSEFARLPPDDSLAEHN
;
A
#
# COMPACT_ATOMS: atom_id res chain seq x y z
N MET A 1 10.11 -6.79 -5.96
CA MET A 1 8.79 -6.89 -5.30
C MET A 1 9.00 -7.41 -3.88
N SER A 2 8.24 -6.95 -2.89
CA SER A 2 8.53 -7.09 -1.45
C SER A 2 7.43 -7.78 -0.61
N LEU A 3 6.48 -8.49 -1.24
CA LEU A 3 5.50 -9.29 -0.49
C LEU A 3 6.12 -10.37 0.43
N PRO A 4 7.13 -11.16 0.00
CA PRO A 4 7.80 -12.08 0.92
C PRO A 4 8.39 -11.37 2.14
N HIS A 5 9.04 -10.21 1.95
CA HIS A 5 9.58 -9.40 3.04
C HIS A 5 8.48 -8.84 3.96
N ALA A 6 7.34 -8.41 3.40
CA ALA A 6 6.20 -7.97 4.19
C ALA A 6 5.64 -9.11 5.06
N ILE A 7 5.55 -10.34 4.53
CA ILE A 7 5.10 -11.51 5.28
C ILE A 7 6.11 -11.89 6.38
N LEU A 8 7.41 -11.87 6.07
CA LEU A 8 8.46 -12.13 7.05
C LEU A 8 8.42 -11.10 8.20
N THR A 9 8.31 -9.81 7.89
CA THR A 9 8.15 -8.74 8.89
C THR A 9 6.92 -8.99 9.76
N ALA A 10 5.77 -9.28 9.16
CA ALA A 10 4.52 -9.52 9.89
C ALA A 10 4.63 -10.72 10.86
N LEU A 11 5.25 -11.81 10.41
CA LEU A 11 5.46 -13.01 11.22
C LEU A 11 6.50 -12.80 12.34
N LEU A 12 7.50 -11.95 12.11
CA LEU A 12 8.49 -11.58 13.13
C LEU A 12 7.90 -10.69 14.24
N GLU A 13 7.00 -9.78 13.88
CA GLU A 13 6.25 -9.00 14.87
C GLU A 13 5.36 -9.88 15.74
N LYS A 14 4.69 -10.86 15.10
CA LYS A 14 3.84 -11.82 15.78
C LYS A 14 3.66 -13.08 14.92
N PRO A 15 4.09 -14.27 15.40
CA PRO A 15 3.75 -15.54 14.76
C PRO A 15 2.24 -15.66 14.58
N SER A 16 1.80 -16.11 13.40
CA SER A 16 0.38 -16.06 13.02
C SER A 16 0.05 -17.14 12.00
N SER A 17 -1.21 -17.54 11.97
CA SER A 17 -1.75 -18.35 10.88
C SER A 17 -1.94 -17.53 9.60
N GLY A 18 -2.05 -18.21 8.46
CA GLY A 18 -2.32 -17.55 7.18
C GLY A 18 -3.57 -16.66 7.20
N LEU A 19 -4.63 -17.11 7.89
CA LEU A 19 -5.87 -16.33 8.04
C LEU A 19 -5.71 -15.11 8.96
N GLU A 20 -4.87 -15.21 9.98
CA GLU A 20 -4.58 -14.06 10.84
C GLU A 20 -3.67 -13.06 10.13
N LEU A 21 -2.74 -13.54 9.31
CA LEU A 21 -1.94 -12.69 8.43
C LEU A 21 -2.82 -11.92 7.46
N THR A 22 -3.76 -12.57 6.76
CA THR A 22 -4.65 -11.85 5.84
C THR A 22 -5.43 -10.75 6.56
N ARG A 23 -5.99 -11.05 7.74
CA ARG A 23 -6.68 -10.04 8.57
C ARG A 23 -5.78 -8.90 9.03
N ARG A 24 -4.50 -9.15 9.30
CA ARG A 24 -3.52 -8.12 9.68
C ARG A 24 -3.09 -7.28 8.47
N PHE A 25 -2.97 -7.89 7.30
CA PHE A 25 -2.77 -7.17 6.04
C PHE A 25 -3.96 -6.25 5.76
N ASP A 26 -5.18 -6.71 5.98
CA ASP A 26 -6.37 -5.87 5.77
C ASP A 26 -6.49 -4.70 6.79
N LYS A 27 -5.83 -4.79 7.96
CA LYS A 27 -5.99 -3.83 9.08
C LYS A 27 -4.79 -2.93 9.39
N SER A 28 -3.54 -3.36 9.13
CA SER A 28 -2.35 -2.63 9.60
C SER A 28 -1.22 -2.55 8.58
N ILE A 29 -1.06 -3.56 7.72
CA ILE A 29 0.02 -3.61 6.71
C ILE A 29 -0.46 -3.14 5.33
N GLY A 30 -1.77 -3.25 5.06
CA GLY A 30 -2.41 -2.90 3.80
C GLY A 30 -2.29 -1.43 3.40
N TYR A 31 -1.93 -0.56 4.34
CA TYR A 31 -1.73 0.87 4.10
C TYR A 31 -0.57 1.18 3.15
N PHE A 32 0.48 0.35 3.14
CA PHE A 32 1.67 0.57 2.30
C PHE A 32 1.99 -0.62 1.40
N TRP A 33 1.35 -1.76 1.64
CA TRP A 33 1.53 -2.95 0.84
C TRP A 33 0.24 -3.77 0.79
N SER A 34 -0.44 -3.75 -0.36
CA SER A 34 -1.63 -4.57 -0.59
C SER A 34 -1.25 -5.92 -1.17
N ALA A 35 -1.92 -6.96 -0.69
CA ALA A 35 -1.82 -8.30 -1.24
C ALA A 35 -3.16 -9.02 -1.07
N THR A 36 -3.59 -9.73 -2.11
CA THR A 36 -4.79 -10.56 -2.01
C THR A 36 -4.53 -11.74 -1.09
N HIS A 37 -5.59 -12.30 -0.51
CA HIS A 37 -5.47 -13.49 0.34
C HIS A 37 -4.78 -14.63 -0.42
N GLN A 38 -5.13 -14.83 -1.69
CA GLN A 38 -4.50 -15.83 -2.56
C GLN A 38 -2.99 -15.58 -2.75
N GLN A 39 -2.58 -14.32 -2.92
CA GLN A 39 -1.15 -13.98 -2.99
C GLN A 39 -0.43 -14.32 -1.68
N ILE A 40 -1.01 -13.99 -0.53
CA ILE A 40 -0.43 -14.28 0.79
C ILE A 40 -0.25 -15.80 0.97
N TYR A 41 -1.28 -16.60 0.71
CA TYR A 41 -1.18 -18.06 0.85
C TYR A 41 -0.16 -18.68 -0.10
N ARG A 42 -0.08 -18.20 -1.34
CA ARG A 42 0.93 -18.66 -2.31
C ARG A 42 2.34 -18.32 -1.84
N GLU A 43 2.56 -17.11 -1.34
CA GLU A 43 3.88 -16.71 -0.85
C GLU A 43 4.25 -17.42 0.46
N LEU A 44 3.31 -17.71 1.35
CA LEU A 44 3.58 -18.55 2.53
C LEU A 44 4.13 -19.93 2.14
N GLY A 45 3.51 -20.58 1.14
CA GLY A 45 4.01 -21.87 0.65
C GLY A 45 5.42 -21.79 0.05
N ARG A 46 5.75 -20.69 -0.63
CA ARG A 46 7.10 -20.44 -1.17
C ARG A 46 8.12 -20.23 -0.05
N LEU A 47 7.81 -19.35 0.90
CA LEU A 47 8.69 -19.08 2.05
C LEU A 47 8.96 -20.35 2.88
N GLU A 48 7.96 -21.24 3.02
CA GLU A 48 8.12 -22.52 3.70
C GLU A 48 9.01 -23.47 2.89
N ALA A 49 8.78 -23.59 1.57
CA ALA A 49 9.61 -24.39 0.67
C ALA A 49 11.08 -23.90 0.62
N ASP A 50 11.30 -22.59 0.71
CA ASP A 50 12.62 -21.97 0.73
C ASP A 50 13.30 -22.04 2.10
N GLY A 51 12.66 -22.63 3.13
CA GLY A 51 13.21 -22.76 4.47
C GLY A 51 13.37 -21.44 5.22
N LEU A 52 12.60 -20.42 4.84
CA LEU A 52 12.60 -19.10 5.50
C LEU A 52 11.60 -19.04 6.65
N ILE A 53 10.55 -19.85 6.61
CA ILE A 53 9.57 -20.03 7.67
C ILE A 53 9.30 -21.53 7.91
N ARG A 54 8.66 -21.86 9.02
CA ARG A 54 8.08 -23.20 9.24
C ARG A 54 6.70 -23.12 9.87
N ALA A 55 5.86 -24.12 9.60
CA ALA A 55 4.64 -24.33 10.36
C ALA A 55 4.98 -24.76 11.81
N LEU A 56 4.28 -24.16 12.77
CA LEU A 56 4.32 -24.56 14.17
C LEU A 56 3.49 -25.84 14.37
N PRO A 57 3.94 -26.75 15.26
CA PRO A 57 3.13 -27.89 15.66
C PRO A 57 1.79 -27.43 16.25
N ALA A 58 0.72 -28.13 15.88
CA ALA A 58 -0.59 -27.96 16.51
C ALA A 58 -0.52 -28.46 17.97
N GLU A 59 -1.02 -27.66 18.92
CA GLU A 59 -1.17 -28.11 20.32
C GLU A 59 -2.12 -29.31 20.44
N GLN A 60 -3.08 -29.44 19.53
CA GLN A 60 -3.96 -30.61 19.41
C GLN A 60 -4.18 -30.96 17.92
N PRO A 61 -3.79 -32.15 17.45
CA PRO A 61 -4.02 -32.55 16.06
C PRO A 61 -5.52 -32.77 15.82
N ALA A 62 -6.18 -31.75 15.25
CA ALA A 62 -7.56 -31.84 14.77
C ALA A 62 -7.63 -31.50 13.27
N ARG A 63 -8.52 -32.19 12.56
CA ARG A 63 -8.77 -31.95 11.14
C ARG A 63 -9.28 -30.51 10.95
N GLY A 64 -8.55 -29.69 10.20
CA GLY A 64 -8.89 -28.28 9.96
C GLY A 64 -8.23 -27.27 10.90
N GLN A 65 -7.26 -27.69 11.73
CA GLN A 65 -6.47 -26.73 12.53
C GLN A 65 -5.73 -25.72 11.65
N LYS A 66 -5.68 -24.47 12.13
CA LYS A 66 -4.97 -23.38 11.46
C LYS A 66 -3.47 -23.59 11.62
N LYS A 67 -2.76 -23.72 10.51
CA LYS A 67 -1.29 -23.69 10.51
C LYS A 67 -0.81 -22.29 10.87
N SER A 68 -0.19 -22.15 12.03
CA SER A 68 0.58 -20.97 12.42
C SER A 68 2.00 -21.09 11.91
N TYR A 69 2.61 -19.98 11.51
CA TYR A 69 3.98 -19.96 11.00
C TYR A 69 4.88 -19.15 11.93
N GLU A 70 6.15 -19.56 11.99
CA GLU A 70 7.22 -18.76 12.57
C GLU A 70 8.37 -18.58 11.58
N VAL A 71 9.13 -17.50 11.74
CA VAL A 71 10.28 -17.17 10.88
C VAL A 71 11.54 -17.86 11.39
N LEU A 72 12.24 -18.54 10.49
CA LEU A 72 13.50 -19.21 10.77
C LEU A 72 14.70 -18.23 10.74
N PRO A 73 15.87 -18.62 11.26
CA PRO A 73 17.08 -17.79 11.19
C PRO A 73 17.41 -17.32 9.77
N ALA A 74 17.21 -18.19 8.77
CA ALA A 74 17.39 -17.85 7.35
C ALA A 74 16.43 -16.72 6.90
N GLY A 75 15.17 -16.75 7.33
CA GLY A 75 14.20 -15.69 7.03
C GLY A 75 14.56 -14.34 7.68
N ARG A 76 15.12 -14.36 8.89
CA ARG A 76 15.65 -13.15 9.54
C ARG A 76 16.85 -12.57 8.80
N ALA A 77 17.79 -13.44 8.40
CA ALA A 77 18.96 -13.04 7.63
C ALA A 77 18.58 -12.45 6.26
N GLU A 78 17.59 -13.06 5.59
CA GLU A 78 17.06 -12.56 4.33
C GLU A 78 16.44 -11.17 4.49
N LEU A 79 15.64 -10.96 5.54
CA LEU A 79 15.05 -9.65 5.79
C LEU A 79 16.11 -8.58 6.09
N ALA A 80 17.12 -8.92 6.90
CA ALA A 80 18.24 -8.01 7.19
C ALA A 80 19.01 -7.62 5.91
N ARG A 81 19.35 -8.62 5.08
CA ARG A 81 19.98 -8.42 3.77
C ARG A 81 19.14 -7.50 2.89
N TRP A 82 17.83 -7.72 2.83
CA TRP A 82 16.94 -6.91 2.01
C TRP A 82 16.84 -5.47 2.50
N THR A 83 16.75 -5.24 3.81
CA THR A 83 16.72 -3.87 4.38
C THR A 83 18.02 -3.08 4.17
N ALA A 84 19.15 -3.77 4.01
CA ALA A 84 20.45 -3.15 3.77
C ALA A 84 20.76 -2.93 2.27
N ALA A 85 19.93 -3.47 1.37
CA ALA A 85 20.17 -3.37 -0.06
C ALA A 85 19.86 -1.96 -0.58
N SER A 86 20.79 -1.38 -1.34
CA SER A 86 20.56 -0.12 -2.05
C SER A 86 19.46 -0.29 -3.12
N GLN A 87 18.61 0.72 -3.25
CA GLN A 87 17.60 0.79 -4.29
C GLN A 87 17.52 2.20 -4.87
N GLU A 88 17.38 2.27 -6.18
CA GLU A 88 17.08 3.54 -6.85
C GLU A 88 15.63 3.96 -6.59
N PRO A 89 15.35 5.27 -6.44
CA PRO A 89 13.99 5.77 -6.42
C PRO A 89 13.22 5.31 -7.66
N LYS A 90 12.00 4.83 -7.46
CA LYS A 90 11.15 4.48 -8.59
C LYS A 90 10.61 5.77 -9.22
N PRO A 91 10.66 5.91 -10.56
CA PRO A 91 10.01 7.02 -11.21
C PRO A 91 8.49 6.94 -10.98
N LEU A 92 7.86 8.08 -10.75
CA LEU A 92 6.41 8.17 -10.69
C LEU A 92 5.83 7.83 -12.07
N ARG A 93 5.08 6.72 -12.15
CA ARG A 93 4.39 6.26 -13.36
C ARG A 93 2.90 6.21 -13.07
N ASP A 94 2.24 7.32 -13.32
CA ASP A 94 0.82 7.48 -13.03
C ASP A 94 -0.01 7.62 -14.33
N VAL A 95 -1.06 6.80 -14.44
CA VAL A 95 -1.92 6.74 -15.63
C VAL A 95 -2.78 8.00 -15.76
N LEU A 96 -3.22 8.60 -14.65
CA LEU A 96 -4.03 9.82 -14.67
C LEU A 96 -3.22 10.99 -15.22
N LEU A 97 -1.95 11.11 -14.82
CA LEU A 97 -1.04 12.14 -15.36
C LEU A 97 -0.80 11.96 -16.87
N LEU A 98 -0.65 10.72 -17.33
CA LEU A 98 -0.52 10.43 -18.77
C LEU A 98 -1.81 10.74 -19.54
N ARG A 99 -2.98 10.42 -18.97
CA ARG A 99 -4.29 10.76 -19.55
C ARG A 99 -4.48 12.27 -19.66
N LEU A 100 -4.04 13.04 -18.66
CA LEU A 100 -4.07 14.50 -18.71
C LEU A 100 -3.19 15.05 -19.84
N ARG A 101 -1.99 14.50 -20.04
CA ARG A 101 -1.14 14.84 -21.18
C ARG A 101 -1.81 14.51 -22.51
N ALA A 102 -2.47 13.37 -22.62
CA ALA A 102 -3.17 12.98 -23.84
C ALA A 102 -4.38 13.89 -24.12
N ALA A 103 -5.12 14.31 -23.08
CA ALA A 103 -6.26 15.20 -23.20
C ALA A 103 -5.93 16.57 -23.81
N ALA A 104 -4.69 17.04 -23.63
CA ALA A 104 -4.21 18.26 -24.30
C ALA A 104 -4.15 18.13 -25.84
N VAL A 105 -4.23 16.91 -26.38
CA VAL A 105 -4.19 16.64 -27.83
C VAL A 105 -5.56 16.20 -28.35
N VAL A 106 -6.31 15.40 -27.58
CA VAL A 106 -7.55 14.75 -28.03
C VAL A 106 -8.83 15.32 -27.42
N GLY A 107 -8.72 16.40 -26.66
CA GLY A 107 -9.84 16.98 -25.91
C GLY A 107 -9.95 16.42 -24.48
N THR A 108 -10.74 17.11 -23.66
CA THR A 108 -10.85 16.88 -22.21
C THR A 108 -12.07 16.06 -21.78
N GLY A 109 -12.88 15.62 -22.76
CA GLY A 109 -14.12 14.88 -22.55
C GLY A 109 -14.04 13.79 -21.48
N GLY A 110 -14.85 13.93 -20.42
CA GLY A 110 -14.97 12.96 -19.33
C GLY A 110 -13.82 12.95 -18.32
N LEU A 111 -12.76 13.72 -18.51
CA LEU A 111 -11.61 13.73 -17.59
C LEU A 111 -11.91 14.53 -16.31
N GLY A 112 -12.69 15.61 -16.37
CA GLY A 112 -13.12 16.38 -15.20
C GLY A 112 -13.81 15.53 -14.11
N PRO A 113 -14.88 14.77 -14.45
CA PRO A 113 -15.53 13.85 -13.51
C PRO A 113 -14.58 12.79 -12.93
N GLU A 114 -13.61 12.31 -13.72
CA GLU A 114 -12.63 11.34 -13.26
C GLU A 114 -11.64 11.97 -12.26
N LEU A 115 -11.18 13.20 -12.50
CA LEU A 115 -10.36 13.95 -11.54
C LEU A 115 -11.11 14.16 -10.21
N ALA A 116 -12.40 14.51 -10.27
CA ALA A 116 -13.24 14.65 -9.09
C ALA A 116 -13.39 13.32 -8.33
N ARG A 117 -13.62 12.21 -9.03
CA ARG A 117 -13.68 10.87 -8.44
C ARG A 117 -12.37 10.50 -7.75
N HIS A 118 -11.23 10.80 -8.37
CA HIS A 118 -9.92 10.60 -7.74
C HIS A 118 -9.75 11.45 -6.49
N LEU A 119 -10.17 12.73 -6.51
CA LEU A 119 -10.08 13.61 -5.35
C LEU A 119 -10.83 13.01 -4.16
N GLU A 120 -12.08 12.58 -4.35
CA GLU A 120 -12.87 11.94 -3.29
C GLU A 120 -12.19 10.69 -2.71
N LEU A 121 -11.56 9.87 -3.55
CA LEU A 121 -10.88 8.66 -3.09
C LEU A 121 -9.64 8.99 -2.27
N HIS A 122 -8.83 9.94 -2.71
CA HIS A 122 -7.64 10.40 -1.98
C HIS A 122 -8.03 11.10 -0.67
N GLU A 123 -9.11 11.89 -0.64
CA GLU A 123 -9.61 12.52 0.59
C GLU A 123 -10.08 11.48 1.62
N ARG A 124 -10.81 10.44 1.20
CA ARG A 124 -11.22 9.33 2.08
C ARG A 124 -10.02 8.57 2.63
N GLN A 125 -9.01 8.32 1.80
CA GLN A 125 -7.79 7.64 2.21
C GLN A 125 -6.97 8.49 3.20
N LEU A 126 -6.85 9.79 2.94
CA LEU A 126 -6.18 10.75 3.83
C LEU A 126 -6.86 10.81 5.21
N ALA A 127 -8.20 10.87 5.24
CA ALA A 127 -8.97 10.85 6.48
C ALA A 127 -8.69 9.56 7.27
N THR A 128 -8.71 8.41 6.58
CA THR A 128 -8.37 7.10 7.19
C THR A 128 -6.98 7.11 7.81
N TYR A 129 -5.95 7.64 7.11
CA TYR A 129 -4.59 7.71 7.64
C TYR A 129 -4.45 8.63 8.85
N ARG A 130 -5.18 9.76 8.89
CA ARG A 130 -5.19 10.66 10.05
C ARG A 130 -5.84 10.02 11.27
N GLU A 131 -6.95 9.32 11.10
CA GLU A 131 -7.59 8.56 12.20
C GLU A 131 -6.64 7.49 12.78
N ILE A 132 -5.85 6.84 11.92
CA ILE A 132 -4.84 5.87 12.35
C ILE A 132 -3.70 6.56 13.09
N GLU A 133 -3.24 7.72 12.61
CA GLU A 133 -2.18 8.49 13.26
C GLU A 133 -2.57 8.83 14.70
N GLU A 134 -3.79 9.36 14.88
CA GLU A 134 -4.33 9.72 16.19
C GLU A 134 -4.50 8.49 17.12
N ARG A 135 -5.00 7.38 16.58
CA ARG A 135 -5.26 6.15 17.36
C ARG A 135 -3.99 5.41 17.75
N ASP A 136 -3.07 5.21 16.81
CA ASP A 136 -1.96 4.26 16.94
C ASP A 136 -0.65 4.92 17.36
N PHE A 137 -0.53 6.25 17.24
CA PHE A 137 0.66 7.03 17.57
C PHE A 137 0.38 8.20 18.52
N PRO A 138 -0.25 7.96 19.69
CA PRO A 138 -0.47 9.01 20.68
C PRO A 138 0.85 9.53 21.29
N PRO A 139 0.86 10.75 21.84
CA PRO A 139 2.03 11.30 22.54
C PRO A 139 2.57 10.33 23.60
N GLY A 140 3.90 10.13 23.63
CA GLY A 140 4.58 9.25 24.58
C GLY A 140 4.90 7.84 24.07
N LYS A 141 4.39 7.44 22.89
CA LYS A 141 4.75 6.17 22.23
C LYS A 141 5.97 6.38 21.31
N ASP A 142 7.16 6.24 21.88
CA ASP A 142 8.38 6.80 21.27
C ASP A 142 9.56 5.82 21.13
N SER A 143 9.28 4.50 21.08
CA SER A 143 10.33 3.53 20.78
C SER A 143 10.86 3.69 19.36
N SER A 144 12.09 3.26 19.07
CA SER A 144 12.63 3.30 17.70
C SER A 144 11.74 2.57 16.70
N ALA A 145 11.10 1.47 17.11
CA ALA A 145 10.18 0.74 16.25
C ALA A 145 8.87 1.53 16.00
N ASP A 146 8.36 2.25 17.00
CA ASP A 146 7.20 3.13 16.84
C ASP A 146 7.51 4.30 15.91
N ARG A 147 8.67 4.94 16.08
CA ARG A 147 9.13 6.02 15.19
C ARG A 147 9.24 5.57 13.74
N LEU A 148 9.81 4.38 13.50
CA LEU A 148 9.90 3.84 12.14
C LEU A 148 8.52 3.52 11.55
N ARG A 149 7.62 2.92 12.32
CA ARG A 149 6.24 2.67 11.86
C ARG A 149 5.48 3.97 11.58
N HIS A 150 5.65 4.98 12.44
CA HIS A 150 5.03 6.28 12.26
C HIS A 150 5.57 6.97 11.01
N LEU A 151 6.88 6.91 10.76
CA LEU A 151 7.51 7.47 9.56
C LEU A 151 6.91 6.90 8.27
N VAL A 152 6.59 5.60 8.26
CA VAL A 152 5.89 4.97 7.12
C VAL A 152 4.48 5.54 6.96
N LEU A 153 3.71 5.70 8.04
CA LEU A 153 2.38 6.33 8.00
C LEU A 153 2.43 7.79 7.55
N ARG A 154 3.40 8.56 8.03
CA ARG A 154 3.64 9.93 7.60
C ARG A 154 3.86 10.00 6.09
N ALA A 155 4.66 9.11 5.52
CA ALA A 155 4.85 9.07 4.07
C ALA A 155 3.52 8.85 3.31
N GLY A 156 2.62 8.02 3.83
CA GLY A 156 1.26 7.85 3.29
C GLY A 156 0.43 9.13 3.38
N ILE A 157 0.39 9.77 4.55
CA ILE A 157 -0.31 11.05 4.77
C ILE A 157 0.20 12.14 3.83
N ASP A 158 1.52 12.27 3.72
CA ASP A 158 2.16 13.30 2.92
C ASP A 158 1.88 13.07 1.41
N LEU A 159 1.87 11.82 0.95
CA LEU A 159 1.50 11.46 -0.42
C LEU A 159 0.02 11.74 -0.73
N GLU A 160 -0.90 11.36 0.16
CA GLU A 160 -2.34 11.64 -0.02
C GLU A 160 -2.64 13.15 0.06
N THR A 161 -1.90 13.87 0.91
CA THR A 161 -1.98 15.33 0.98
C THR A 161 -1.52 15.97 -0.33
N PHE A 162 -0.43 15.48 -0.92
CA PHE A 162 0.02 15.93 -2.24
C PHE A 162 -1.07 15.70 -3.31
N TRP A 163 -1.65 14.50 -3.38
CA TRP A 163 -2.66 14.17 -4.38
C TRP A 163 -3.93 15.01 -4.25
N THR A 164 -4.43 15.18 -3.02
CA THR A 164 -5.63 16.00 -2.78
C THR A 164 -5.42 17.46 -3.19
N GLN A 165 -4.29 18.06 -2.79
CA GLN A 165 -3.93 19.43 -3.19
C GLN A 165 -3.76 19.57 -4.71
N TRP A 166 -3.06 18.63 -5.34
CA TRP A 166 -2.84 18.66 -6.79
C TRP A 166 -4.15 18.48 -7.57
N LEU A 167 -5.03 17.57 -7.15
CA LEU A 167 -6.33 17.34 -7.81
C LEU A 167 -7.28 18.53 -7.66
N GLN A 168 -7.31 19.18 -6.50
CA GLN A 168 -8.05 20.42 -6.29
C GLN A 168 -7.57 21.53 -7.24
N HIS A 169 -6.24 21.65 -7.39
CA HIS A 169 -5.66 22.58 -8.35
C HIS A 169 -6.01 22.22 -9.80
N ALA A 170 -5.87 20.95 -10.19
CA ALA A 170 -6.18 20.47 -11.53
C ALA A 170 -7.66 20.72 -11.88
N LEU A 171 -8.60 20.44 -10.98
CA LEU A 171 -10.02 20.73 -11.17
C LEU A 171 -10.30 22.23 -11.34
N SER A 172 -9.57 23.07 -10.60
CA SER A 172 -9.67 24.53 -10.74
C SER A 172 -9.20 25.01 -12.11
N GLU A 173 -8.14 24.40 -12.66
CA GLU A 173 -7.69 24.69 -14.02
C GLU A 173 -8.68 24.18 -15.08
N PHE A 174 -9.25 22.98 -14.90
CA PHE A 174 -10.27 22.44 -15.79
C PHE A 174 -11.51 23.33 -15.87
N ALA A 175 -11.93 23.91 -14.75
CA ALA A 175 -13.06 24.85 -14.71
C ALA A 175 -12.81 26.15 -15.50
N ARG A 176 -11.55 26.47 -15.80
CA ARG A 176 -11.14 27.65 -16.59
C ARG A 176 -10.89 27.34 -18.06
N LEU A 177 -10.85 26.06 -18.45
CA LEU A 177 -10.64 25.69 -19.83
C LEU A 177 -11.84 26.13 -20.68
N PRO A 178 -11.62 26.60 -21.92
CA PRO A 178 -12.72 26.87 -22.82
C PRO A 178 -13.50 25.56 -23.09
N PRO A 179 -14.80 25.65 -23.41
CA PRO A 179 -15.55 24.49 -23.88
C PRO A 179 -14.81 23.83 -25.05
N ASP A 180 -14.86 22.50 -25.11
CA ASP A 180 -14.09 21.68 -26.04
C ASP A 180 -14.46 21.99 -27.51
N ASP A 181 -13.78 22.96 -28.14
CA ASP A 181 -13.95 23.32 -29.56
C ASP A 181 -13.35 22.28 -30.52
N SER A 182 -12.67 21.26 -29.99
CA SER A 182 -11.90 20.27 -30.77
C SER A 182 -12.76 19.33 -31.64
N LEU A 183 -14.08 19.34 -31.48
CA LEU A 183 -15.03 18.61 -32.34
C LEU A 183 -15.55 19.42 -33.53
N ALA A 184 -15.19 20.71 -33.67
CA ALA A 184 -15.72 21.57 -34.73
C ALA A 184 -14.94 21.55 -36.05
N GLU A 185 -13.69 21.04 -36.09
CA GLU A 185 -12.81 21.16 -37.28
C GLU A 185 -12.65 19.86 -38.11
N HIS A 186 -13.40 18.79 -37.84
CA HIS A 186 -13.27 17.52 -38.58
C HIS A 186 -14.55 17.06 -39.31
N ASN A 187 -15.39 17.97 -39.81
CA ASN A 187 -16.50 17.63 -40.72
C ASN A 187 -16.45 18.44 -42.02
#